data_AF-A0A142Y855-F1
#
_entry.id   AF-A0A142Y855-F1
#
_cell.length_a   1.000
_cell.length_b   1.000
_cell.length_c   1.000
_cell.angle_alpha   90.00
_cell.angle_beta   90.00
_cell.angle_gamma   90.00
#
_symmetry.space_group_name_H-M   'P 1'
#
loop_
_entity.id
_entity.type
_entity.pdbx_description
1 polymer ?
#
loop_
_entity_poly.entity_id
_entity_poly.type
_entity_poly.pdbx_seq_one_letter_code
_entity_poly.pdbx_strand_id
1 'polypeptide(L)'
;MTANLKPRTIPHFVVSAAVAVCLLGCGTTTSPPESTVEWIDPNKIQQGPTLHDTLPAELLTRIKAVHETFADVDGTPLEKWIDDFKRDLDPEGNIRVWEDMQVAYNSYCNQRELPLETRREVFRIVLMRSMMPDKDVLARLELEHVPADDVPIILAAYPGDAKPIDVIQTDQIPPKAK
;
A
#
# COMPACT_ATOMS: atom_id res chain seq x y z
N MET A 1 45.49 -58.25 0.76
CA MET A 1 46.04 -58.36 2.12
C MET A 1 44.87 -58.35 3.09
N THR A 2 44.79 -59.42 3.88
CA THR A 2 43.73 -59.79 4.83
C THR A 2 43.93 -59.18 6.22
N ALA A 3 42.84 -59.28 7.02
CA ALA A 3 42.73 -59.16 8.48
C ALA A 3 42.29 -57.76 8.98
N ASN A 4 41.43 -57.60 10.01
CA ASN A 4 40.81 -58.56 10.92
C ASN A 4 39.61 -57.90 11.65
N LEU A 5 38.66 -58.72 12.11
CA LEU A 5 37.50 -58.37 12.93
C LEU A 5 37.86 -58.24 14.43
N LYS A 6 37.13 -57.41 15.19
CA LYS A 6 36.36 -57.88 16.36
C LYS A 6 35.35 -56.82 16.88
N PRO A 7 34.24 -57.27 17.51
CA PRO A 7 33.05 -56.48 17.82
C PRO A 7 33.08 -55.93 19.25
N ARG A 8 32.16 -55.01 19.56
CA ARG A 8 31.79 -54.75 20.95
C ARG A 8 30.27 -54.61 21.14
N THR A 9 29.81 -55.54 21.97
CA THR A 9 28.52 -55.80 22.62
C THR A 9 27.79 -54.58 23.19
N ILE A 10 26.47 -54.62 23.04
CA ILE A 10 25.45 -53.83 23.76
C ILE A 10 25.23 -54.42 25.15
N PRO A 11 24.99 -53.59 26.19
CA PRO A 11 24.10 -53.97 27.28
C PRO A 11 22.86 -53.08 27.31
N HIS A 12 21.72 -53.75 27.45
CA HIS A 12 20.42 -53.16 27.78
C HIS A 12 20.48 -52.41 29.11
N PHE A 13 20.05 -51.15 29.11
CA PHE A 13 19.46 -50.54 30.29
C PHE A 13 18.03 -50.11 29.96
N VAL A 14 17.10 -50.93 30.45
CA VAL A 14 15.75 -50.52 30.80
C VAL A 14 15.89 -49.48 31.92
N VAL A 15 15.08 -48.41 31.91
CA VAL A 15 14.27 -47.92 33.04
C VAL A 15 13.74 -46.50 32.77
N SER A 16 12.42 -46.41 32.94
CA SER A 16 11.59 -45.25 33.29
C SER A 16 11.36 -44.12 32.29
N ALA A 17 10.12 -44.13 31.80
CA ALA A 17 9.35 -42.97 31.43
C ALA A 17 9.28 -41.94 32.58
N ALA A 18 9.49 -40.67 32.23
CA ALA A 18 8.94 -39.54 32.95
C ALA A 18 8.22 -38.67 31.92
N VAL A 19 6.90 -38.85 31.84
CA VAL A 19 6.00 -37.98 31.08
C VAL A 19 5.91 -36.67 31.87
N ALA A 20 6.59 -35.63 31.40
CA ALA A 20 6.33 -34.26 31.85
C ALA A 20 5.21 -33.68 30.98
N VAL A 21 3.98 -33.74 31.49
CA VAL A 21 2.84 -33.01 30.93
C VAL A 21 3.04 -31.53 31.25
N CYS A 22 3.64 -30.78 30.33
CA CYS A 22 3.56 -29.32 30.35
C CYS A 22 2.21 -28.92 29.73
N LEU A 23 1.22 -28.65 30.59
CA LEU A 23 0.02 -27.91 30.22
C LEU A 23 0.42 -26.46 29.89
N LEU A 24 0.93 -26.25 28.68
CA LEU A 24 1.03 -24.91 28.11
C LEU A 24 -0.38 -24.50 27.70
N GLY A 25 -0.97 -23.61 28.50
CA GLY A 25 -2.27 -23.02 28.22
C GLY A 25 -2.27 -22.37 26.85
N CYS A 26 -3.20 -22.79 26.00
CA CYS A 26 -3.60 -22.05 24.81
C CYS A 26 -4.13 -20.68 25.25
N GLY A 27 -3.26 -19.68 25.28
CA GLY A 27 -3.70 -18.32 25.02
C GLY A 27 -4.18 -18.29 23.57
N THR A 28 -5.47 -18.12 23.36
CA THR A 28 -6.02 -17.81 22.03
C THR A 28 -5.46 -16.45 21.63
N THR A 29 -4.32 -16.43 20.96
CA THR A 29 -3.92 -15.31 20.13
C THR A 29 -4.89 -15.32 18.96
N THR A 30 -5.96 -14.55 19.07
CA THR A 30 -6.77 -14.18 17.90
C THR A 30 -5.83 -13.42 16.98
N SER A 31 -5.33 -14.09 15.95
CA SER A 31 -4.62 -13.42 14.86
C SER A 31 -5.54 -12.31 14.32
N PRO A 32 -5.02 -11.12 14.00
CA PRO A 32 -5.80 -10.12 13.27
C PRO A 32 -6.44 -10.77 12.04
N PRO A 33 -7.66 -10.37 11.64
CA PRO A 33 -8.24 -10.86 10.39
C PRO A 33 -7.23 -10.65 9.26
N GLU A 34 -6.99 -11.70 8.48
CA GLU A 34 -6.12 -11.57 7.30
C GLU A 34 -6.72 -10.52 6.35
N SER A 35 -5.93 -9.52 5.98
CA SER A 35 -6.33 -8.53 5.00
C SER A 35 -6.19 -9.12 3.59
N THR A 36 -7.27 -9.08 2.80
CA THR A 36 -7.27 -9.47 1.39
C THR A 36 -7.32 -8.22 0.50
N VAL A 37 -6.61 -8.27 -0.64
CA VAL A 37 -6.70 -7.22 -1.67
C VAL A 37 -7.78 -7.63 -2.66
N GLU A 38 -8.80 -6.79 -2.81
CA GLU A 38 -9.94 -7.04 -3.69
C GLU A 38 -10.21 -5.85 -4.62
N TRP A 39 -10.69 -6.15 -5.81
CA TRP A 39 -11.16 -5.12 -6.74
C TRP A 39 -12.60 -4.77 -6.42
N ILE A 40 -12.79 -3.53 -5.98
CA ILE A 40 -14.10 -3.00 -5.62
C ILE A 40 -14.47 -1.87 -6.58
N ASP A 41 -15.72 -1.83 -7.02
CA ASP A 41 -16.27 -0.68 -7.74
C ASP A 41 -16.32 0.50 -6.76
N PRO A 42 -15.61 1.62 -7.02
CA PRO A 42 -15.55 2.74 -6.10
C PRO A 42 -16.94 3.34 -5.81
N ASN A 43 -17.93 3.17 -6.69
CA ASN A 43 -19.30 3.62 -6.46
C ASN A 43 -20.04 2.82 -5.38
N LYS A 44 -19.48 1.67 -4.96
CA LYS A 44 -20.01 0.84 -3.87
C LYS A 44 -19.36 1.15 -2.53
N ILE A 45 -18.37 2.03 -2.51
CA ILE A 45 -17.68 2.46 -1.29
C ILE A 45 -18.33 3.76 -0.82
N GLN A 46 -18.54 3.87 0.49
CA GLN A 46 -19.01 5.09 1.11
C GLN A 46 -17.83 5.84 1.70
N GLN A 47 -17.83 7.17 1.57
CA GLN A 47 -16.82 8.00 2.18
C GLN A 47 -16.94 7.93 3.72
N GLY A 48 -15.83 7.64 4.39
CA GLY A 48 -15.76 7.57 5.85
C GLY A 48 -16.05 8.92 6.52
N PRO A 49 -16.36 8.92 7.84
CA PRO A 49 -16.53 10.15 8.60
C PRO A 49 -15.20 10.91 8.71
N THR A 50 -15.27 12.20 9.07
CA THR A 50 -14.07 12.94 9.50
C THR A 50 -13.53 12.33 10.79
N LEU A 51 -12.25 11.95 10.76
CA LEU A 51 -11.51 11.33 11.87
C LEU A 51 -10.62 12.35 12.60
N HIS A 52 -10.12 13.34 11.86
CA HIS A 52 -9.24 14.39 12.36
C HIS A 52 -9.92 15.75 12.22
N ASP A 53 -10.14 16.47 13.32
CA ASP A 53 -10.75 17.81 13.26
C ASP A 53 -9.81 18.83 12.61
N THR A 54 -8.51 18.70 12.84
CA THR A 54 -7.43 19.51 12.26
C THR A 54 -6.26 18.62 11.83
N LEU A 55 -5.44 19.13 10.92
CA LEU A 55 -4.19 18.49 10.48
C LEU A 55 -2.98 19.33 10.94
N PRO A 56 -1.83 18.70 11.24
CA PRO A 56 -0.60 19.43 11.56
C PRO A 56 -0.17 20.40 10.44
N ALA A 57 0.43 21.54 10.79
CA ALA A 57 0.83 22.56 9.83
C ALA A 57 1.85 22.06 8.77
N GLU A 58 2.76 21.18 9.19
CA GLU A 58 3.73 20.53 8.28
C GLU A 58 3.02 19.63 7.26
N LEU A 59 2.01 18.87 7.70
CA LEU A 59 1.21 18.05 6.80
C LEU A 59 0.42 18.91 5.81
N LEU A 60 -0.18 20.01 6.25
CA LEU A 60 -0.87 20.95 5.36
C LEU A 60 0.06 21.55 4.30
N THR A 61 1.32 21.86 4.66
CA THR A 61 2.33 22.34 3.72
C THR A 61 2.61 21.32 2.62
N ARG A 62 2.73 20.04 2.99
CA ARG A 62 2.98 18.95 2.05
C ARG A 62 1.77 18.66 1.15
N ILE A 63 0.56 18.63 1.73
CA ILE A 63 -0.69 18.51 0.98
C ILE A 63 -0.79 19.61 -0.08
N LYS A 64 -0.50 20.86 0.30
CA LYS A 64 -0.52 21.98 -0.64
C LYS A 64 0.50 21.81 -1.76
N ALA A 65 1.73 21.41 -1.45
CA ALA A 65 2.77 21.24 -2.46
C ALA A 65 2.42 20.13 -3.48
N VAL A 66 1.84 19.02 -3.02
CA VAL A 66 1.39 17.95 -3.92
C VAL A 66 0.16 18.36 -4.71
N HIS A 67 -0.81 19.02 -4.07
CA HIS A 67 -1.98 19.58 -4.74
C HIS A 67 -1.60 20.51 -5.89
N GLU A 68 -0.66 21.44 -5.66
CA GLU A 68 -0.16 22.35 -6.69
C GLU A 68 0.42 21.61 -7.91
N THR A 69 1.02 20.43 -7.72
CA THR A 69 1.55 19.62 -8.83
C THR A 69 0.45 19.01 -9.70
N PHE A 70 -0.68 18.65 -9.08
CA PHE A 70 -1.77 17.96 -9.75
C PHE A 70 -2.98 18.84 -10.06
N ALA A 71 -2.95 20.13 -9.69
CA ALA A 71 -4.10 21.02 -9.72
C ALA A 71 -4.77 21.11 -11.11
N ASP A 72 -4.00 21.01 -12.19
CA ASP A 72 -4.51 21.11 -13.56
C ASP A 72 -5.06 19.79 -14.12
N VAL A 73 -4.55 18.66 -13.65
CA VAL A 73 -4.96 17.31 -14.10
C VAL A 73 -6.07 16.71 -13.24
N ASP A 74 -6.07 16.98 -11.92
CA ASP A 74 -7.09 16.50 -10.97
C ASP A 74 -8.27 17.48 -10.84
N GLY A 75 -8.01 18.79 -10.84
CA GLY A 75 -9.02 19.84 -10.79
C GLY A 75 -9.79 19.97 -9.48
N THR A 76 -9.55 19.10 -8.48
CA THR A 76 -10.18 19.22 -7.16
C THR A 76 -9.59 20.40 -6.39
N PRO A 77 -10.40 21.23 -5.70
CA PRO A 77 -9.89 22.31 -4.85
C PRO A 77 -9.05 21.81 -3.66
N LEU A 78 -8.09 22.64 -3.21
CA LEU A 78 -7.21 22.31 -2.07
C LEU A 78 -8.02 22.04 -0.79
N GLU A 79 -9.10 22.79 -0.56
CA GLU A 79 -9.97 22.63 0.60
C GLU A 79 -10.58 21.24 0.66
N LYS A 80 -10.96 20.69 -0.50
CA LYS A 80 -11.51 19.33 -0.60
C LYS A 80 -10.43 18.27 -0.38
N TRP A 81 -9.20 18.48 -0.86
CA TRP A 81 -8.06 17.62 -0.52
C TRP A 81 -7.84 17.57 1.00
N ILE A 82 -7.81 18.74 1.66
CA ILE A 82 -7.67 18.82 3.12
C ILE A 82 -8.80 18.09 3.84
N ASP A 83 -10.05 18.25 3.37
CA ASP A 83 -11.21 17.55 3.93
C ASP A 83 -11.16 16.03 3.74
N ASP A 84 -10.57 15.55 2.65
CA ASP A 84 -10.37 14.12 2.39
C ASP A 84 -9.26 13.55 3.29
N PHE A 85 -8.11 14.23 3.41
CA PHE A 85 -7.04 13.82 4.32
C PHE A 85 -7.49 13.77 5.79
N LYS A 86 -8.45 14.61 6.20
CA LYS A 86 -9.05 14.55 7.54
C LYS A 86 -9.87 13.29 7.81
N ARG A 87 -10.18 12.49 6.79
CA ARG A 87 -10.93 11.23 6.88
C ARG A 87 -10.03 10.01 6.81
N ASP A 88 -8.76 10.20 6.46
CA ASP A 88 -7.79 9.12 6.38
C ASP A 88 -7.47 8.55 7.75
N LEU A 89 -7.30 7.24 7.83
CA LEU A 89 -6.83 6.57 9.05
C LEU A 89 -5.41 7.01 9.41
N ASP A 90 -4.56 7.14 8.38
CA ASP A 90 -3.19 7.63 8.48
C ASP A 90 -2.92 8.72 7.42
N PRO A 91 -3.25 9.99 7.71
CA PRO A 91 -3.01 11.09 6.77
C PRO A 91 -1.53 11.25 6.40
N GLU A 92 -0.61 10.93 7.33
CA GLU A 92 0.84 11.02 7.12
C GLU A 92 1.35 9.93 6.17
N GLY A 93 0.85 8.71 6.34
CA GLY A 93 1.10 7.61 5.41
C GLY A 93 0.55 7.89 4.02
N ASN A 94 -0.67 8.41 3.94
CA ASN A 94 -1.33 8.70 2.67
C ASN A 94 -0.63 9.81 1.88
N ILE A 95 -0.24 10.92 2.52
CA ILE A 95 0.47 11.99 1.79
C ILE A 95 1.79 11.50 1.19
N ARG A 96 2.48 10.52 1.82
CA ARG A 96 3.71 9.94 1.24
C ARG A 96 3.43 9.19 -0.06
N VAL A 97 2.29 8.54 -0.19
CA VAL A 97 1.88 7.89 -1.45
C VAL A 97 1.70 8.92 -2.55
N TRP A 98 1.08 10.05 -2.22
CA TRP A 98 0.90 11.17 -3.14
C TRP A 98 2.22 11.87 -3.49
N GLU A 99 3.18 11.96 -2.56
CA GLU A 99 4.55 12.43 -2.83
C GLU A 99 5.32 11.48 -3.74
N ASP A 100 5.17 10.16 -3.57
CA ASP A 100 5.74 9.17 -4.48
C ASP A 100 5.16 9.30 -5.90
N MET A 101 3.85 9.57 -6.01
CA MET A 101 3.21 9.91 -7.30
C MET A 101 3.79 11.21 -7.88
N GLN A 102 4.00 12.23 -7.05
CA GLN A 102 4.57 13.52 -7.47
C GLN A 102 5.97 13.34 -8.04
N VAL A 103 6.82 12.50 -7.43
CA VAL A 103 8.16 12.18 -7.93
C VAL A 103 8.09 11.57 -9.33
N ALA A 104 7.28 10.53 -9.52
CA ALA A 104 7.14 9.85 -10.81
C ALA A 104 6.58 10.79 -11.89
N TYR A 105 5.51 11.52 -11.57
CA TYR A 105 4.89 12.49 -12.47
C TYR A 105 5.88 13.56 -12.92
N ASN A 106 6.59 14.17 -11.97
CA ASN A 106 7.56 15.23 -12.26
C ASN A 106 8.75 14.73 -13.07
N SER A 107 9.20 13.48 -12.85
CA SER A 107 10.30 12.89 -13.63
C SER A 107 10.01 12.87 -15.14
N TYR A 108 8.73 12.72 -15.51
CA TYR A 108 8.29 12.67 -16.89
C TYR A 108 7.83 14.05 -17.39
N CYS A 109 6.98 14.74 -16.63
CA CYS A 109 6.34 15.97 -17.06
C CYS A 109 7.25 17.20 -17.03
N ASN A 110 8.17 17.34 -16.06
CA ASN A 110 8.93 18.60 -15.89
C ASN A 110 10.04 18.80 -16.91
N GLN A 111 10.43 17.75 -17.63
CA GLN A 111 11.47 17.81 -18.66
C GLN A 111 10.89 18.04 -20.06
N ARG A 112 9.57 18.20 -20.17
CA ARG A 112 8.83 18.17 -21.44
C ARG A 112 7.74 19.23 -21.45
N GLU A 113 7.55 19.88 -22.59
CA GLU A 113 6.33 20.65 -22.83
C GLU A 113 5.24 19.69 -23.33
N LEU A 114 4.36 19.26 -22.42
CA LEU A 114 3.31 18.28 -22.71
C LEU A 114 1.92 18.93 -22.76
N PRO A 115 1.05 18.53 -23.72
CA PRO A 115 -0.36 18.87 -23.68
C PRO A 115 -1.03 18.38 -22.38
N LEU A 116 -2.11 19.06 -21.97
CA LEU A 116 -2.88 18.70 -20.78
C LEU A 116 -3.34 17.23 -20.82
N GLU A 117 -3.80 16.74 -21.96
CA GLU A 117 -4.31 15.36 -22.08
C GLU A 117 -3.21 14.31 -21.87
N THR A 118 -1.99 14.55 -22.39
CA THR A 118 -0.83 13.69 -22.09
C THR A 118 -0.50 13.71 -20.59
N ARG A 119 -0.57 14.87 -19.94
CA ARG A 119 -0.30 14.97 -18.49
C ARG A 119 -1.37 14.28 -17.65
N ARG A 120 -2.64 14.35 -18.05
CA ARG A 120 -3.72 13.59 -17.40
C ARG A 120 -3.50 12.08 -17.50
N GLU A 121 -3.00 11.60 -18.63
CA GLU A 121 -2.62 10.20 -18.78
C GLU A 121 -1.43 9.81 -17.89
N VAL A 122 -0.40 10.64 -17.79
CA VAL A 122 0.72 10.41 -16.85
C VAL A 122 0.21 10.37 -15.41
N PHE A 123 -0.69 11.29 -15.04
CA PHE A 123 -1.36 11.28 -13.73
C PHE A 123 -2.13 9.97 -13.49
N ARG A 124 -2.90 9.51 -14.48
CA ARG A 124 -3.62 8.21 -14.41
C ARG A 124 -2.67 7.04 -14.23
N ILE A 125 -1.54 7.02 -14.94
CA ILE A 125 -0.51 5.97 -14.82
C ILE A 125 0.03 5.92 -13.39
N VAL A 126 0.46 7.05 -12.83
CA VAL A 126 1.07 7.08 -11.48
C VAL A 126 0.03 6.82 -10.38
N LEU A 127 -1.23 7.25 -10.58
CA LEU A 127 -2.33 6.93 -9.69
C LEU A 127 -2.64 5.44 -9.69
N MET A 128 -2.68 4.79 -10.85
CA MET A 128 -2.86 3.33 -10.90
C MET A 128 -1.66 2.61 -10.26
N ARG A 129 -0.44 3.06 -10.54
CA ARG A 129 0.77 2.48 -9.98
C ARG A 129 0.86 2.60 -8.46
N SER A 130 0.31 3.64 -7.86
CA SER A 130 0.29 3.76 -6.41
C SER A 130 -0.57 2.69 -5.73
N MET A 131 -1.55 2.11 -6.44
CA MET A 131 -2.49 1.12 -5.89
C MET A 131 -2.20 -0.32 -6.34
N MET A 132 -1.47 -0.55 -7.43
CA MET A 132 -1.26 -1.89 -8.00
C MET A 132 0.12 -2.04 -8.67
N PRO A 133 0.66 -3.26 -8.80
CA PRO A 133 1.97 -3.48 -9.42
C PRO A 133 1.94 -3.24 -10.94
N ASP A 134 3.11 -2.96 -11.53
CA ASP A 134 3.29 -2.61 -12.95
C ASP A 134 2.51 -3.51 -13.91
N LYS A 135 2.59 -4.84 -13.71
CA LYS A 135 1.89 -5.81 -14.57
C LYS A 135 0.38 -5.56 -14.64
N ASP A 136 -0.22 -5.16 -13.52
CA ASP A 136 -1.66 -4.98 -13.39
C ASP A 136 -2.08 -3.61 -13.91
N VAL A 137 -1.20 -2.61 -13.79
CA VAL A 137 -1.35 -1.31 -14.46
C VAL A 137 -1.34 -1.51 -15.98
N LEU A 138 -0.31 -2.15 -16.53
CA LEU A 138 -0.16 -2.39 -17.97
C LEU A 138 -1.32 -3.18 -18.57
N ALA A 139 -1.92 -4.10 -17.82
CA ALA A 139 -3.09 -4.87 -18.27
C ALA A 139 -4.39 -4.06 -18.32
N ARG A 140 -4.42 -2.85 -17.74
CA ARG A 140 -5.63 -2.01 -17.56
C ARG A 140 -5.50 -0.62 -18.19
N LEU A 141 -4.31 -0.24 -18.63
CA LEU A 141 -4.06 1.05 -19.25
C LEU A 141 -4.62 1.06 -20.67
N GLU A 142 -5.49 2.02 -20.91
CA GLU A 142 -5.93 2.44 -22.24
C GLU A 142 -5.49 3.90 -22.38
N LEU A 143 -4.49 4.13 -23.24
CA LEU A 143 -3.82 5.41 -23.42
C LEU A 143 -3.89 5.83 -24.89
N GLU A 144 -4.15 7.11 -25.12
CA GLU A 144 -4.23 7.73 -26.44
C GLU A 144 -3.05 8.67 -26.71
N HIS A 145 -2.46 9.27 -25.66
CA HIS A 145 -1.53 10.39 -25.79
C HIS A 145 -0.10 10.11 -25.28
N VAL A 146 0.08 9.20 -24.32
CA VAL A 146 1.39 8.75 -23.84
C VAL A 146 1.87 7.58 -24.73
N PRO A 147 3.05 7.68 -25.36
CA PRO A 147 3.62 6.58 -26.14
C PRO A 147 3.81 5.32 -25.28
N ALA A 148 3.51 4.16 -25.84
CA ALA A 148 3.62 2.88 -25.12
C ALA A 148 5.03 2.63 -24.57
N ASP A 149 6.07 3.03 -25.31
CA ASP A 149 7.48 2.89 -24.91
C ASP A 149 7.86 3.77 -23.69
N ASP A 150 7.08 4.82 -23.42
CA ASP A 150 7.32 5.72 -22.28
C ASP A 150 6.66 5.20 -20.99
N VAL A 151 5.67 4.32 -21.08
CA VAL A 151 4.94 3.81 -19.89
C VAL A 151 5.88 3.12 -18.89
N PRO A 152 6.79 2.20 -19.29
CA PRO A 152 7.73 1.58 -18.37
C PRO A 152 8.66 2.59 -17.68
N ILE A 153 8.99 3.70 -18.35
CA ILE A 153 9.83 4.76 -17.79
C ILE A 153 9.09 5.48 -16.66
N ILE A 154 7.81 5.81 -16.88
CA ILE A 154 6.96 6.46 -15.88
C ILE A 154 6.74 5.53 -14.68
N LEU A 155 6.45 4.25 -14.91
CA LEU A 155 6.24 3.25 -13.85
C LEU A 155 7.49 3.06 -12.99
N ALA A 156 8.67 2.94 -13.62
CA ALA A 156 9.94 2.75 -12.93
C ALA A 156 10.37 3.98 -12.10
N ALA A 157 9.83 5.16 -12.40
CA ALA A 157 10.11 6.38 -11.63
C ALA A 157 9.33 6.47 -10.32
N TYR A 158 8.32 5.62 -10.10
CA TYR A 158 7.57 5.55 -8.85
C TYR A 158 8.42 4.86 -7.75
N PRO A 159 8.81 5.58 -6.68
CA PRO A 159 9.79 5.06 -5.72
C PRO A 159 9.22 4.06 -4.70
N GLY A 160 7.90 3.96 -4.59
CA GLY A 160 7.23 3.13 -3.59
C GLY A 160 6.70 1.78 -4.10
N ASP A 161 6.32 0.93 -3.14
CA ASP A 161 5.48 -0.24 -3.43
C ASP A 161 4.03 0.17 -3.64
N ALA A 162 3.27 -0.68 -4.33
CA ALA A 162 1.82 -0.51 -4.44
C ALA A 162 1.16 -0.58 -3.05
N LYS A 163 0.29 0.38 -2.77
CA LYS A 163 -0.50 0.53 -1.54
C LYS A 163 -1.98 0.70 -1.92
N PRO A 164 -2.73 -0.41 -2.03
CA PRO A 164 -4.18 -0.36 -2.19
C PRO A 164 -4.84 0.43 -1.06
N ILE A 165 -5.99 1.03 -1.33
CA ILE A 165 -6.76 1.78 -0.34
C ILE A 165 -7.36 0.82 0.69
N ASP A 166 -7.23 1.17 1.98
CA ASP A 166 -7.90 0.46 3.06
C ASP A 166 -9.41 0.71 3.03
N VAL A 167 -10.19 -0.37 3.04
CA VAL A 167 -11.65 -0.32 3.12
C VAL A 167 -12.09 -0.96 4.42
N ILE A 168 -12.69 -0.16 5.31
CA ILE A 168 -13.24 -0.63 6.59
C ILE A 168 -14.71 -1.02 6.39
N GLN A 169 -15.08 -2.22 6.86
CA GLN A 169 -16.49 -2.63 6.92
C GLN A 169 -17.21 -1.81 7.99
N THR A 170 -18.40 -1.30 7.69
CA THR A 170 -19.08 -0.27 8.50
C THR A 170 -19.40 -0.70 9.94
N ASP A 171 -19.50 -2.00 10.20
CA ASP A 171 -19.66 -2.62 11.52
C ASP A 171 -18.37 -2.63 12.36
N GLN A 172 -17.23 -2.26 11.77
CA GLN A 172 -15.90 -2.22 12.42
C GLN A 172 -15.42 -0.79 12.74
N ILE A 173 -16.20 0.24 12.42
CA ILE A 173 -15.83 1.63 12.75
C ILE A 173 -15.98 1.83 14.28
N PRO A 174 -14.89 2.15 15.02
CA PRO A 174 -14.98 2.35 16.46
C PRO A 174 -15.92 3.53 16.78
N PRO A 175 -16.74 3.44 17.83
CA PRO A 175 -17.64 4.52 18.21
C PRO A 175 -16.82 5.77 18.55
N LYS A 176 -17.27 6.96 18.10
CA LYS A 176 -16.64 8.23 18.46
C LYS A 176 -16.49 8.31 19.98
N ALA A 177 -15.26 8.52 20.45
CA ALA A 177 -15.03 8.90 21.84
C ALA A 177 -15.78 10.23 22.10
N LYS A 178 -16.64 10.23 23.12
CA LYS A 178 -17.39 11.41 23.54
C LYS A 178 -16.49 12.42 24.24
#